data_AF-A0A8C9P5S0-F1
#
_entry.id   AF-A0A8C9P5S0-F1
#
_cell.length_a   1.000
_cell.length_b   1.000
_cell.length_c   1.000
_cell.angle_alpha   90.00
_cell.angle_beta   90.00
_cell.angle_gamma   90.00
#
_symmetry.space_group_name_H-M   'P 1'
#
loop_
_entity.id
_entity.type
_entity.pdbx_description
1 polymer ?
#
loop_
_entity_poly.entity_id
_entity_poly.type
_entity_poly.pdbx_seq_one_letter_code
_entity_poly.pdbx_strand_id
1 'polypeptide(L)'
;MPKAKGKTRRQKFGYNVNRKRLNRNARRKAAPRIECSHIRHAWDHAKSVRQNLAEMGLAMDPNKAVPLRKKKDLPCLLVSQPLFSAGEGHGHGH
;
A
#
# COMPACT_ATOMS: atom_id res chain seq x y z
N MET A 1 5.89 -37.13 17.13
CA MET A 1 6.18 -36.09 16.11
C MET A 1 5.59 -36.49 14.77
N PRO A 2 4.64 -35.75 14.18
CA PRO A 2 4.13 -36.11 12.86
C PRO A 2 5.16 -35.71 11.80
N LYS A 3 5.82 -36.69 11.19
CA LYS A 3 6.68 -36.48 10.01
C LYS A 3 5.77 -36.29 8.78
N ALA A 4 5.25 -35.09 8.58
CA ALA A 4 4.42 -34.78 7.42
C ALA A 4 5.18 -33.88 6.41
N LYS A 5 6.17 -34.43 5.71
CA LYS A 5 6.56 -33.88 4.40
C LYS A 5 5.70 -34.54 3.34
N GLY A 6 4.47 -34.06 3.21
CA GLY A 6 3.63 -34.40 2.07
C GLY A 6 4.31 -33.84 0.82
N LYS A 7 4.86 -34.71 -0.03
CA LYS A 7 5.33 -34.33 -1.37
C LYS A 7 4.14 -33.72 -2.11
N THR A 8 4.13 -32.42 -2.33
CA THR A 8 3.21 -31.82 -3.30
C THR A 8 3.59 -32.40 -4.65
N ARG A 9 2.78 -33.35 -5.15
CA ARG A 9 3.04 -34.00 -6.44
C ARG A 9 3.18 -32.89 -7.50
N ARG A 10 4.33 -32.82 -8.17
CA ARG A 10 4.57 -31.84 -9.24
C ARG A 10 3.46 -32.00 -10.27
N GLN A 11 2.71 -30.93 -10.50
CA GLN A 11 1.64 -30.94 -11.49
C GLN A 11 2.25 -31.22 -12.87
N LYS A 12 1.78 -32.29 -13.52
CA LYS A 12 2.24 -32.66 -14.86
C LYS A 12 1.74 -31.61 -15.86
N PHE A 13 2.56 -31.27 -16.85
CA PHE A 13 2.13 -30.38 -17.92
C PHE A 13 0.98 -31.04 -18.70
N GLY A 14 -0.22 -30.45 -18.63
CA GLY A 14 -1.36 -30.91 -19.41
C GLY A 14 -1.20 -30.50 -20.88
N TYR A 15 -0.81 -31.44 -21.74
CA TYR A 15 -0.59 -31.20 -23.17
C TYR A 15 -1.86 -30.76 -23.91
N ASN A 16 -3.03 -31.15 -23.42
CA ASN A 16 -4.33 -30.79 -24.02
C ASN A 16 -4.82 -29.39 -23.60
N VAL A 17 -4.09 -28.69 -22.72
CA VAL A 17 -4.50 -27.38 -22.21
C VAL A 17 -3.94 -26.27 -23.09
N ASN A 18 -4.83 -25.55 -23.78
CA ASN A 18 -4.45 -24.32 -24.47
C ASN A 18 -4.23 -23.19 -23.45
N ARG A 19 -3.00 -23.08 -22.94
CA ARG A 19 -2.58 -22.09 -21.93
C ARG A 19 -2.81 -20.65 -22.37
N LYS A 20 -2.65 -20.34 -23.67
CA LYS A 20 -2.93 -19.00 -24.22
C LYS A 20 -4.40 -18.63 -24.00
N ARG A 21 -5.32 -19.56 -24.27
CA ARG A 21 -6.76 -19.35 -24.04
C ARG A 21 -7.08 -19.18 -22.55
N LEU A 22 -6.50 -20.03 -21.70
CA LEU A 22 -6.70 -19.94 -20.25
C LEU A 22 -6.22 -18.60 -19.69
N ASN A 23 -5.05 -18.13 -20.09
CA ASN A 23 -4.52 -16.84 -19.67
C ASN A 23 -5.39 -15.67 -20.14
N ARG A 24 -5.90 -15.71 -21.38
CA ARG A 24 -6.86 -14.70 -21.86
C ARG A 24 -8.14 -14.69 -21.03
N ASN A 25 -8.69 -15.86 -20.71
CA ASN A 25 -9.89 -15.96 -19.89
C ASN A 25 -9.65 -15.48 -18.45
N ALA A 26 -8.51 -15.82 -17.86
CA ALA A 26 -8.12 -15.33 -16.54
C ALA A 26 -7.98 -13.81 -16.53
N ARG A 27 -7.32 -13.23 -17.53
CA ARG A 27 -7.18 -11.77 -17.69
C ARG A 27 -8.55 -11.07 -17.83
N ARG A 28 -9.47 -11.65 -18.60
CA ARG A 28 -10.85 -11.11 -18.74
C ARG A 28 -11.62 -11.15 -17.42
N LYS A 29 -11.49 -12.24 -16.65
CA LYS A 29 -12.14 -12.39 -15.34
C LYS A 29 -11.54 -11.47 -14.26
N ALA A 30 -10.24 -11.20 -14.35
CA ALA A 30 -9.54 -10.31 -13.42
C ALA A 30 -9.69 -8.81 -13.78
N ALA A 31 -10.32 -8.50 -14.92
CA ALA A 31 -10.55 -7.11 -15.31
C ALA A 31 -11.58 -6.46 -14.36
N PRO A 32 -11.34 -5.22 -13.90
CA PRO A 32 -12.26 -4.53 -13.01
C PRO A 32 -13.58 -4.23 -13.72
N ARG A 33 -14.70 -4.37 -13.00
CA ARG A 33 -16.00 -3.88 -13.46
C ARG A 33 -16.05 -2.38 -13.22
N ILE A 34 -15.68 -1.63 -14.24
CA ILE A 34 -15.70 -0.16 -14.24
C ILE A 34 -17.14 0.28 -14.45
N GLU A 35 -17.66 1.26 -13.72
CA GLU A 35 -19.01 1.79 -13.94
C GLU A 35 -19.05 3.01 -14.87
N CYS A 36 -18.05 3.90 -14.77
CA CYS A 36 -17.97 5.10 -15.60
C CYS A 36 -17.79 4.76 -17.09
N SER A 37 -18.65 5.33 -17.94
CA SER A 37 -18.64 5.12 -19.40
C SER A 37 -17.34 5.61 -20.05
N HIS A 38 -16.85 6.80 -19.69
CA HIS A 38 -15.63 7.38 -20.26
C HIS A 38 -14.41 6.47 -20.05
N ILE A 39 -14.27 5.93 -18.83
CA ILE A 39 -13.17 5.01 -18.50
C ILE A 39 -13.33 3.69 -19.26
N ARG A 40 -14.57 3.16 -19.39
CA ARG A 40 -14.83 1.96 -20.19
C ARG A 40 -14.40 2.13 -21.65
N HIS A 41 -14.70 3.28 -22.26
CA HIS A 41 -14.35 3.55 -23.66
C HIS A 41 -12.85 3.73 -23.89
N ALA A 42 -12.15 4.36 -22.93
CA ALA A 42 -10.70 4.52 -23.00
C ALA A 42 -9.91 3.26 -22.59
N TRP A 43 -10.59 2.19 -22.13
CA TRP A 43 -9.92 1.01 -21.60
C TRP A 43 -9.44 0.05 -22.70
N ASP A 44 -8.13 -0.16 -22.79
CA ASP A 44 -7.55 -1.16 -23.70
C ASP A 44 -7.28 -2.50 -22.97
N HIS A 45 -7.88 -3.58 -23.46
CA HIS A 45 -7.69 -4.93 -22.92
C HIS A 45 -6.31 -5.56 -23.22
N ALA A 46 -5.58 -5.04 -24.20
CA ALA A 46 -4.22 -5.50 -24.50
C ALA A 46 -3.23 -5.02 -23.43
N LYS A 47 -3.44 -3.80 -22.93
CA LYS A 47 -2.57 -3.13 -21.96
C LYS A 47 -2.78 -3.63 -20.53
N SER A 48 -1.82 -3.30 -19.66
CA SER A 48 -1.94 -3.57 -18.22
C SER A 48 -2.84 -2.53 -17.56
N VAL A 49 -3.46 -2.89 -16.42
CA VAL A 49 -4.26 -1.96 -15.60
C VAL A 49 -3.47 -0.68 -15.28
N ARG A 50 -2.20 -0.82 -14.89
CA ARG A 50 -1.33 0.32 -14.59
C ARG A 50 -1.17 1.24 -15.79
N GLN A 51 -0.94 0.68 -16.97
CA GLN A 51 -0.70 1.46 -18.19
C GLN A 51 -1.97 2.18 -18.64
N ASN A 52 -3.12 1.50 -18.63
CA ASN A 52 -4.41 2.13 -18.95
C ASN A 52 -4.68 3.33 -18.04
N LEU A 53 -4.49 3.17 -16.74
CA LEU A 53 -4.70 4.26 -15.78
C LEU A 53 -3.72 5.41 -16.02
N ALA A 54 -2.43 5.10 -16.24
CA ALA A 54 -1.42 6.13 -16.49
C ALA A 54 -1.69 6.94 -17.77
N GLU A 55 -2.14 6.30 -18.85
CA GLU A 55 -2.48 6.97 -20.12
C GLU A 55 -3.70 7.90 -19.98
N MET A 56 -4.65 7.56 -19.11
CA MET A 56 -5.78 8.42 -18.74
C MET A 56 -5.41 9.50 -17.70
N GLY A 57 -4.16 9.55 -17.23
CA GLY A 57 -3.74 10.48 -16.16
C GLY A 57 -4.26 10.09 -14.78
N LEU A 58 -4.71 8.85 -14.59
CA LEU A 58 -5.24 8.34 -13.32
C LEU A 58 -4.15 7.68 -12.48
N ALA A 59 -4.23 7.89 -11.17
CA ALA A 59 -3.35 7.26 -10.21
C ALA A 59 -3.76 5.81 -9.95
N MET A 60 -2.81 4.88 -10.08
CA MET A 60 -3.03 3.48 -9.68
C MET A 60 -3.03 3.33 -8.15
N ASP A 61 -2.12 4.02 -7.48
CA ASP A 61 -2.01 4.05 -6.02
C ASP A 61 -2.33 5.46 -5.52
N PRO A 62 -3.45 5.66 -4.81
CA PRO A 62 -3.85 6.99 -4.34
C PRO A 62 -2.82 7.58 -3.37
N ASN A 63 -2.11 6.75 -2.58
CA ASN A 63 -1.10 7.24 -1.64
C ASN A 63 0.16 7.76 -2.33
N LYS A 64 0.39 7.37 -3.60
CA LYS A 64 1.49 7.93 -4.41
C LYS A 64 1.11 9.25 -5.06
N ALA A 65 -0.15 9.39 -5.47
CA ALA A 65 -0.64 10.63 -6.06
C ALA A 65 -0.87 11.71 -5.00
N VAL A 66 -1.36 11.31 -3.82
CA VAL A 66 -1.57 12.20 -2.68
C VAL A 66 -0.89 11.59 -1.46
N PRO A 67 0.41 11.90 -1.24
CA PRO A 67 1.15 11.38 -0.10
C PRO A 67 0.51 11.78 1.22
N LEU A 68 0.08 10.78 2.00
CA LEU A 68 -0.40 11.01 3.36
C LEU A 68 0.77 11.46 4.24
N ARG A 69 0.65 12.65 4.82
CA ARG A 69 1.61 13.14 5.82
C ARG A 69 1.53 12.25 7.05
N LYS A 70 2.55 11.41 7.27
CA LYS A 70 2.69 10.68 8.53
C LYS A 70 2.93 11.70 9.64
N LYS A 71 2.07 11.68 10.67
CA LYS A 71 2.36 12.39 11.92
C LYS A 71 3.62 11.75 12.48
N LYS A 72 4.69 12.54 12.64
CA LYS A 72 5.78 12.13 13.51
C LYS A 72 5.14 12.10 14.89
N ASP A 73 5.05 10.93 15.51
CA ASP A 73 4.71 10.85 16.91
C ASP A 73 5.75 11.69 17.65
N LEU A 74 5.39 12.92 18.03
CA LEU A 74 6.20 13.69 18.95
C LEU A 74 6.04 12.96 20.30
N PRO A 75 7.10 12.36 20.85
CA PRO A 75 7.01 11.81 22.19
C PRO A 75 6.68 12.96 23.14
N CYS A 76 5.63 12.75 23.95
CA CYS A 76 5.17 13.62 25.01
C CYS A 76 6.22 13.69 26.14
N LEU A 77 7.40 14.24 25.88
CA LEU A 77 8.51 14.36 26.83
C LEU A 77 9.09 15.78 26.85
N LEU A 78 8.27 16.83 26.91
CA LEU A 78 8.74 18.17 27.28
C LEU A 78 7.63 18.97 27.96
N VAL A 79 7.09 18.50 29.08
CA VAL A 79 6.43 19.39 30.06
C VAL A 79 6.73 18.92 31.49
N SER A 80 7.98 19.06 31.93
CA SER A 80 8.33 19.04 33.36
C SER A 80 9.63 19.82 33.60
N GLN A 81 9.62 21.14 33.44
CA GLN A 81 10.56 22.01 34.14
C GLN A 81 9.82 23.26 34.62
N PRO A 82 9.44 23.36 35.91
CA PRO A 82 9.09 24.63 36.49
C PRO A 82 10.37 25.41 36.78
N LEU A 83 10.54 26.49 36.01
CA LEU A 83 11.42 27.62 36.29
C LEU A 83 10.81 28.42 37.44
N PHE A 84 11.45 28.43 38.62
CA PHE A 84 11.30 29.55 39.55
C PHE A 84 12.55 29.70 40.42
N SER A 85 13.38 30.68 40.05
CA SER A 85 14.44 31.22 40.88
C SER A 85 13.84 31.87 42.13
N ALA A 86 14.22 31.39 43.32
CA ALA A 86 14.07 32.15 44.55
C ALA A 86 15.43 32.76 44.87
N GLY A 87 15.50 34.08 44.71
CA GLY A 87 16.68 34.89 44.96
C GLY A 87 17.02 35.04 46.44
N GLU A 88 18.28 35.40 46.63
CA GLU A 88 19.00 35.66 47.87
C GLU A 88 18.30 36.65 48.82
N GLY A 89 18.33 36.32 50.12
CA GLY A 89 18.11 37.26 51.21
C GLY A 89 19.25 37.16 52.20
N HIS A 90 20.21 38.09 52.10
CA HIS A 90 21.31 38.26 53.03
C HIS A 90 20.79 38.69 54.42
N GLY A 91 21.14 37.94 55.46
CA GLY A 91 20.99 38.36 56.86
C GLY A 91 22.36 38.50 57.50
N HIS A 92 22.83 39.74 57.65
CA HIS A 92 24.05 40.10 58.37
C HIS A 92 23.90 39.83 59.89
N GLY A 93 25.01 39.42 60.51
CA GLY A 93 25.10 39.16 61.94
C GLY A 93 25.45 40.36 62.81
N HIS A 94 25.64 40.02 64.09
CA HIS A 94 25.94 40.79 65.31
C HIS A 94 24.74 41.37 66.06
#